data_AF-A0A660QHT3-F1
#
_entry.id   AF-A0A660QHT3-F1
#
_cell.length_a   1.000
_cell.length_b   1.000
_cell.length_c   1.000
_cell.angle_alpha   90.00
_cell.angle_beta   90.00
_cell.angle_gamma   90.00
#
_symmetry.space_group_name_H-M   'P 1'
#
loop_
_entity.id
_entity.type
_entity.pdbx_description
1 polymer ?
#
loop_
_entity_poly.entity_id
_entity_poly.type
_entity_poly.pdbx_seq_one_letter_code
_entity_poly.pdbx_strand_id
1 'polypeptide(L)'
;MKVLLDLDDLLDKGKITPAQHVEFSGFAQKATGSLAFNILIGFGVISVSCGAVALVPEASTAIVIGFLAFGGGLILGRESPDQWRLLANVCILVGALMAGGGIVVVGDGSLLSKLIVTAVFVAASIFAESMLLAVLATLALSACIGAATAYSKASYFLIVQEPALTVIIFTLLGIGLYHYSKRLTPEYEKIAIASSRTSVFMVNLGFWVGSLWGNRSDGGAVNIPESVFSFLWAAAIIVTAIWAWKANRRWALNTVATFGGIHFYTQWFEHLGGTPGTV
;
A
#
# COMPACT_ATOMS: atom_id res chain seq x y z
N MET A 1 0.07 3.30 18.89
CA MET A 1 -1.35 2.91 18.66
C MET A 1 -2.23 4.16 18.59
N LYS A 2 -3.10 4.31 17.59
CA LYS A 2 -4.08 5.42 17.52
C LYS A 2 -5.43 4.95 18.05
N VAL A 3 -5.97 5.63 19.06
CA VAL A 3 -7.30 5.35 19.63
C VAL A 3 -8.29 6.35 19.03
N LEU A 4 -9.48 5.87 18.68
CA LEU A 4 -10.58 6.69 18.18
C LEU A 4 -11.64 6.75 19.28
N LEU A 5 -11.95 7.96 19.72
CA LEU A 5 -12.94 8.26 20.75
C LEU A 5 -13.99 9.18 20.14
N ASP A 6 -15.24 8.98 20.54
CA ASP A 6 -16.33 9.91 20.26
C ASP A 6 -16.31 10.99 21.34
N LEU A 7 -15.84 12.19 20.99
CA LEU A 7 -15.69 13.28 21.95
C LEU A 7 -17.03 13.83 22.42
N ASP A 8 -18.06 13.79 21.57
CA ASP A 8 -19.39 14.31 21.88
C ASP A 8 -20.08 13.36 22.88
N ASP A 9 -20.05 12.04 22.62
CA ASP A 9 -20.56 11.04 23.55
C ASP A 9 -19.83 11.07 24.91
N LEU A 10 -18.51 11.33 24.91
CA LEU A 10 -17.74 11.47 26.14
C LEU A 10 -18.09 12.75 26.91
N LEU A 11 -18.41 13.84 26.22
CA LEU A 11 -18.85 15.09 26.85
C LEU A 11 -20.25 14.91 27.44
N ASP A 12 -21.18 14.31 26.69
CA ASP A 12 -22.55 14.03 27.13
C ASP A 12 -22.59 13.11 28.35
N LYS A 13 -21.69 12.11 28.40
CA LYS A 13 -21.54 11.21 29.56
C LYS A 13 -20.75 11.81 30.71
N GLY A 14 -20.34 13.07 30.62
CA GLY A 14 -19.56 13.77 31.65
C GLY A 14 -18.17 13.16 31.90
N LYS A 15 -17.62 12.44 30.92
CA LYS A 15 -16.28 11.81 31.01
C LYS A 15 -15.15 12.79 30.69
N ILE A 16 -15.45 13.88 29.98
CA ILE A 16 -14.52 14.97 29.69
C ILE A 16 -15.21 16.32 29.94
N THR A 17 -14.43 17.36 30.20
CA THR A 17 -14.94 18.73 30.35
C THR A 17 -15.09 19.43 28.98
N PRO A 18 -15.89 20.50 28.88
CA PRO A 18 -15.97 21.31 27.67
C PRO A 18 -14.60 21.85 27.20
N ALA A 19 -13.72 22.21 28.15
CA ALA A 19 -12.37 22.66 27.83
C ALA A 19 -11.51 21.55 27.20
N GLN A 20 -11.59 20.33 27.74
CA GLN A 20 -10.91 19.16 27.18
C GLN A 20 -11.45 18.77 25.81
N HIS A 21 -12.77 18.89 25.60
CA HIS A 21 -13.38 18.65 24.29
C HIS A 21 -12.79 19.57 23.21
N VAL A 22 -12.69 20.87 23.50
CA VAL A 22 -12.08 21.85 22.59
C VAL A 22 -10.61 21.53 22.33
N GLU A 23 -9.84 21.20 23.38
CA GLU A 23 -8.43 20.84 23.26
C GLU A 23 -8.23 19.59 22.38
N PHE A 24 -8.95 18.50 22.65
CA PHE A 24 -8.84 17.25 21.91
C PHE A 24 -9.33 17.39 20.47
N SER A 25 -10.39 18.17 20.25
CA SER A 25 -10.86 18.54 18.91
C SER A 25 -9.78 19.31 18.13
N GLY A 26 -9.06 20.21 18.80
CA GLY A 26 -7.91 20.92 18.22
C GLY A 26 -6.78 19.98 17.77
N PHE A 27 -6.48 18.93 18.53
CA PHE A 27 -5.51 17.91 18.10
C PHE A 27 -5.99 17.12 16.87
N ALA A 28 -7.29 16.80 16.82
CA ALA A 28 -7.88 16.10 15.67
C ALA A 28 -7.79 16.94 14.38
N GLN A 29 -8.08 18.25 14.46
CA GLN A 29 -7.99 19.16 13.30
C GLN A 29 -6.56 19.24 12.74
N LYS A 30 -5.55 19.36 13.61
CA LYS A 30 -4.13 19.35 13.19
C LYS A 30 -3.76 18.05 12.47
N ALA A 31 -4.24 16.91 12.98
CA ALA A 31 -4.00 15.61 12.34
C ALA A 31 -4.67 15.50 10.96
N THR A 32 -5.90 15.99 10.81
CA THR A 32 -6.62 15.99 9.53
C THR A 32 -5.97 16.93 8.52
N GLY A 33 -5.55 18.13 8.94
CA GLY A 33 -4.83 19.07 8.08
C GLY A 33 -3.51 18.47 7.55
N SER A 34 -2.75 17.80 8.41
CA SER A 34 -1.53 17.09 7.99
C SER A 34 -1.83 15.96 7.00
N LEU A 35 -2.93 15.22 7.19
CA LEU A 35 -3.35 14.18 6.25
C LEU A 35 -3.68 14.76 4.87
N ALA A 36 -4.47 15.83 4.81
CA ALA A 36 -4.84 16.48 3.55
C ALA A 36 -3.60 16.96 2.78
N PHE A 37 -2.64 17.58 3.50
CA PHE A 37 -1.39 18.03 2.91
C PHE A 37 -0.53 16.87 2.39
N ASN A 38 -0.43 15.78 3.15
CA ASN A 38 0.29 14.58 2.72
C ASN A 38 -0.34 13.93 1.48
N ILE A 39 -1.67 13.93 1.39
CA ILE A 39 -2.40 13.44 0.21
C ILE A 39 -2.07 14.30 -1.01
N LEU A 40 -2.16 15.63 -0.87
CA LEU A 40 -1.85 16.58 -1.94
C LEU A 40 -0.42 16.39 -2.46
N ILE A 41 0.56 16.31 -1.55
CA ILE A 41 1.96 16.08 -1.91
C ILE A 41 2.13 14.71 -2.57
N GLY A 42 1.55 13.66 -1.99
CA GLY A 42 1.65 12.31 -2.54
C GLY A 42 1.16 12.25 -3.99
N PHE A 43 -0.02 12.81 -4.26
CA PHE A 43 -0.55 12.90 -5.63
C PHE A 43 0.32 13.80 -6.52
N GLY A 44 0.73 14.98 -6.05
CA GLY A 44 1.57 15.89 -6.81
C GLY A 44 2.90 15.26 -7.22
N VAL A 45 3.58 14.57 -6.30
CA VAL A 45 4.84 13.85 -6.58
C VAL A 45 4.61 12.76 -7.62
N ILE A 46 3.58 11.92 -7.45
CA ILE A 46 3.27 10.85 -8.41
C ILE A 46 2.99 11.45 -9.80
N SER A 47 2.16 12.50 -9.88
CA SER A 47 1.82 13.17 -11.13
C SER A 47 3.05 13.77 -11.81
N VAL A 48 3.91 14.47 -11.07
CA VAL A 48 5.15 15.07 -11.62
C VAL A 48 6.10 13.98 -12.09
N SER A 49 6.31 12.92 -11.31
CA SER A 49 7.19 11.82 -11.69
C SER A 49 6.69 11.08 -12.93
N CYS A 50 5.40 10.72 -12.97
CA CYS A 50 4.80 10.08 -14.14
C CYS A 50 4.85 10.97 -15.38
N GLY A 51 4.52 12.26 -15.24
CA GLY A 51 4.59 13.23 -16.32
C GLY A 51 6.02 13.43 -16.82
N ALA A 52 7.00 13.54 -15.93
CA ALA A 52 8.40 13.67 -16.30
C ALA A 52 8.90 12.42 -17.04
N VAL A 53 8.63 11.21 -16.52
CA VAL A 53 9.00 9.96 -17.21
C VAL A 53 8.33 9.83 -18.57
N ALA A 54 7.08 10.28 -18.71
CA ALA A 54 6.35 10.22 -19.98
C ALA A 54 6.83 11.27 -21.01
N LEU A 55 7.34 12.42 -20.57
CA LEU A 55 7.77 13.51 -21.44
C LEU A 55 9.26 13.45 -21.81
N VAL A 56 10.09 12.78 -20.99
CA VAL A 56 11.52 12.65 -21.28
C VAL A 56 11.72 11.66 -22.44
N PRO A 57 12.42 12.05 -23.51
CA PRO A 57 12.57 11.21 -24.71
C PRO A 57 13.28 9.87 -24.48
N GLU A 58 14.24 9.84 -23.54
CA GLU A 58 15.01 8.64 -23.21
C GLU A 58 14.90 8.28 -21.73
N ALA A 59 14.63 7.00 -21.45
CA ALA A 59 14.54 6.50 -20.08
C ALA A 59 15.85 6.68 -19.27
N SER A 60 17.00 6.64 -19.93
CA SER A 60 18.32 6.95 -19.36
C SER A 60 18.36 8.35 -18.73
N THR A 61 17.75 9.33 -19.40
CA THR A 61 17.69 10.73 -18.95
C THR A 61 16.81 10.87 -17.71
N ALA A 62 15.68 10.15 -17.66
CA ALA A 62 14.83 10.11 -16.48
C ALA A 62 15.55 9.51 -15.26
N ILE A 63 16.41 8.50 -15.48
CA ILE A 63 17.26 7.92 -14.43
C ILE A 63 18.26 8.94 -13.90
N VAL A 64 18.98 9.63 -14.77
CA VAL A 64 19.99 10.62 -14.38
C VAL A 64 19.35 11.78 -13.62
N ILE A 65 18.28 12.36 -14.16
CA ILE A 65 17.54 13.44 -13.48
C ILE A 65 17.00 12.95 -12.14
N GLY A 66 16.48 11.73 -12.09
CA GLY A 66 15.98 11.10 -10.87
C GLY A 66 17.06 11.00 -9.78
N PHE A 67 18.25 10.49 -10.13
CA PHE A 67 19.37 10.40 -9.19
C PHE A 67 19.90 11.77 -8.75
N LEU A 68 19.96 12.76 -9.66
CA LEU A 68 20.36 14.12 -9.30
C LEU A 68 19.37 14.76 -8.32
N ALA A 69 18.07 14.63 -8.57
CA ALA A 69 17.03 15.13 -7.66
C ALA A 69 17.07 14.41 -6.31
N PHE A 70 17.25 13.08 -6.31
CA PHE A 70 17.37 12.28 -5.10
C PHE A 70 18.59 12.69 -4.27
N GLY A 71 19.77 12.80 -4.90
CA GLY A 71 21.00 13.23 -4.26
C GLY A 71 20.92 14.65 -3.71
N GLY A 72 20.37 15.58 -4.50
CA GLY A 72 20.12 16.96 -4.06
C GLY A 72 19.18 17.03 -2.86
N GLY A 73 18.11 16.22 -2.86
CA GLY A 73 17.20 16.11 -1.72
C GLY A 73 17.87 15.58 -0.45
N LEU A 74 18.75 14.56 -0.57
CA LEU A 74 19.53 14.05 0.56
C LEU A 74 20.51 15.10 1.13
N ILE A 75 21.16 15.89 0.27
CA ILE A 75 22.08 16.95 0.68
C ILE A 75 21.31 18.08 1.39
N LEU A 76 20.22 18.57 0.78
CA LEU A 76 19.36 19.61 1.36
C LEU A 76 18.79 19.19 2.73
N GLY A 77 18.41 17.92 2.88
CA GLY A 77 17.87 17.38 4.12
C GLY A 77 18.88 17.34 5.27
N ARG A 78 20.19 17.32 4.98
CA ARG A 78 21.25 17.30 6.00
C ARG A 78 21.68 18.69 6.44
N GLU A 79 21.75 19.64 5.52
CA GLU A 79 22.33 20.97 5.80
C GLU A 79 21.36 21.96 6.44
N SER A 80 20.03 21.76 6.31
CA SER A 80 19.04 22.69 6.89
C SER A 80 17.70 22.00 7.21
N PRO A 81 17.61 21.30 8.36
CA PRO A 81 16.53 20.38 8.68
C PRO A 81 15.13 21.01 8.76
N ASP A 82 15.03 22.30 9.12
CA ASP A 82 13.72 22.91 9.42
C ASP A 82 13.14 23.74 8.26
N GLN A 83 13.97 24.47 7.52
CA GLN A 83 13.48 25.34 6.43
C GLN A 83 13.29 24.60 5.10
N TRP A 84 14.15 23.62 4.80
CA TRP A 84 14.17 22.94 3.51
C TRP A 84 13.60 21.52 3.54
N ARG A 85 13.10 21.07 4.70
CA ARG A 85 12.62 19.70 4.90
C ARG A 85 11.59 19.26 3.86
N LEU A 86 10.64 20.14 3.58
CA LEU A 86 9.58 19.85 2.63
C LEU A 86 10.15 19.66 1.22
N LEU A 87 11.01 20.58 0.78
CA LEU A 87 11.63 20.51 -0.54
C LEU A 87 12.52 19.26 -0.65
N ALA A 88 13.35 19.00 0.36
CA ALA A 88 14.19 17.82 0.43
C ALA A 88 13.38 16.54 0.27
N ASN A 89 12.27 16.41 1.01
CA ASN A 89 11.38 15.24 0.92
C ASN A 89 10.74 15.11 -0.46
N VAL A 90 10.28 16.20 -1.07
CA VAL A 90 9.72 16.20 -2.44
C VAL A 90 10.78 15.77 -3.45
N CYS A 91 12.00 16.31 -3.38
CA CYS A 91 13.11 15.95 -4.26
C CYS A 91 13.50 14.48 -4.14
N ILE A 92 13.56 13.93 -2.92
CA ILE A 92 13.83 12.50 -2.68
C ILE A 92 12.70 11.66 -3.31
N LEU A 93 11.44 12.00 -3.04
CA LEU A 93 10.29 11.22 -3.54
C LEU A 93 10.23 11.24 -5.08
N VAL A 94 10.34 12.43 -5.69
CA VAL A 94 10.32 12.59 -7.15
C VAL A 94 11.51 11.90 -7.78
N GLY A 95 12.70 12.09 -7.21
CA GLY A 95 13.95 11.52 -7.70
C GLY A 95 13.93 9.99 -7.67
N ALA A 96 13.48 9.41 -6.55
CA ALA A 96 13.31 7.96 -6.43
C ALA A 96 12.32 7.43 -7.47
N LEU A 97 11.14 8.03 -7.58
CA LEU A 97 10.11 7.61 -8.53
C LEU A 97 10.56 7.71 -10.00
N MET A 98 11.24 8.79 -10.38
CA MET A 98 11.77 8.98 -11.73
C MET A 98 12.86 7.95 -12.06
N ALA A 99 13.83 7.77 -11.15
CA ALA A 99 14.88 6.77 -11.31
C ALA A 99 14.29 5.37 -11.37
N GLY A 100 13.33 5.06 -10.50
CA GLY A 100 12.63 3.78 -10.47
C GLY A 100 11.88 3.50 -11.77
N GLY A 101 11.04 4.44 -12.22
CA GLY A 101 10.33 4.32 -13.50
C GLY A 101 11.28 4.12 -14.67
N GLY A 102 12.32 4.95 -14.78
CA GLY A 102 13.33 4.83 -15.82
C GLY A 102 14.07 3.48 -15.81
N ILE A 103 14.44 2.95 -14.64
CA ILE A 103 15.09 1.63 -14.51
C ILE A 103 14.17 0.52 -15.01
N VAL A 104 12.87 0.56 -14.69
CA VAL A 104 11.91 -0.43 -15.19
C VAL A 104 11.80 -0.37 -16.72
N VAL A 105 11.74 0.84 -17.29
CA VAL A 105 11.66 1.02 -18.75
C VAL A 105 12.92 0.53 -19.45
N VAL A 106 14.13 0.94 -18.99
CA VAL A 106 15.40 0.48 -19.58
C VAL A 106 15.57 -1.04 -19.47
N GLY A 107 15.10 -1.62 -18.38
CA GLY A 107 15.16 -3.06 -18.16
C GLY A 107 14.01 -3.84 -18.76
N ASP A 108 13.20 -3.26 -19.66
CA ASP A 108 12.02 -3.86 -20.31
C ASP A 108 11.06 -4.59 -19.34
N GLY A 109 10.91 -4.07 -18.11
CA GLY A 109 10.08 -4.72 -17.09
C GLY A 109 10.58 -6.08 -16.60
N SER A 110 11.85 -6.40 -16.83
CA SER A 110 12.50 -7.62 -16.33
C SER A 110 12.41 -7.76 -14.80
N LEU A 111 12.50 -9.01 -14.32
CA LEU A 111 12.50 -9.28 -12.87
C LEU A 111 13.63 -8.52 -12.15
N LEU A 112 14.82 -8.46 -12.77
CA LEU A 112 15.96 -7.77 -12.19
C LEU A 112 15.71 -6.27 -12.02
N SER A 113 15.12 -5.59 -13.01
CA SER A 113 14.83 -4.16 -12.90
C SER A 113 13.81 -3.87 -11.79
N LYS A 114 12.75 -4.68 -11.68
CA LYS A 114 11.75 -4.56 -10.60
C LYS A 114 12.35 -4.81 -9.21
N LEU A 115 13.25 -5.79 -9.07
CA LEU A 115 13.96 -6.06 -7.82
C LEU A 115 14.89 -4.90 -7.43
N ILE A 116 15.63 -4.33 -8.40
CA ILE A 116 16.47 -3.15 -8.17
C ILE A 116 15.62 -1.98 -7.67
N VAL A 117 14.51 -1.68 -8.35
CA VAL A 117 13.62 -0.58 -7.96
C VAL A 117 13.00 -0.81 -6.59
N THR A 118 12.59 -2.05 -6.28
CA THR A 118 12.12 -2.43 -4.95
C THR A 118 13.18 -2.13 -3.89
N ALA A 119 14.43 -2.56 -4.11
CA ALA A 119 15.53 -2.33 -3.16
C ALA A 119 15.83 -0.83 -2.98
N VAL A 120 15.83 -0.05 -4.07
CA VAL A 120 16.01 1.40 -4.03
C VAL A 120 14.89 2.07 -3.23
N PHE A 121 13.63 1.68 -3.44
CA PHE A 121 12.50 2.24 -2.69
C PHE A 121 12.55 1.86 -1.21
N VAL A 122 12.95 0.63 -0.86
CA VAL A 122 13.17 0.24 0.54
C VAL A 122 14.24 1.12 1.16
N ALA A 123 15.41 1.23 0.56
CA ALA A 123 16.50 2.04 1.09
C ALA A 123 16.09 3.51 1.24
N ALA A 124 15.50 4.09 0.19
CA ALA A 124 15.02 5.47 0.19
C ALA A 124 13.92 5.70 1.24
N SER A 125 13.03 4.73 1.47
CA SER A 125 11.99 4.84 2.50
C SER A 125 12.57 4.95 3.90
N ILE A 126 13.67 4.24 4.18
CA ILE A 126 14.35 4.26 5.47
C ILE A 126 15.12 5.58 5.63
N PHE A 127 15.89 5.99 4.62
CA PHE A 127 16.67 7.23 4.70
C PHE A 127 15.80 8.50 4.76
N ALA A 128 14.66 8.49 4.07
CA ALA A 128 13.76 9.65 4.00
C ALA A 128 12.56 9.55 4.97
N GLU A 129 12.55 8.53 5.83
CA GLU A 129 11.45 8.24 6.76
C GLU A 129 10.05 8.25 6.11
N SER A 130 9.97 7.72 4.87
CA SER A 130 8.83 7.91 3.99
C SER A 130 7.94 6.67 3.92
N MET A 131 6.73 6.80 4.48
CA MET A 131 5.69 5.78 4.34
C MET A 131 5.27 5.57 2.89
N LEU A 132 5.27 6.63 2.07
CA LEU A 132 4.89 6.52 0.65
C LEU A 132 5.85 5.60 -0.10
N LEU A 133 7.17 5.79 0.07
CA LEU A 133 8.17 4.93 -0.57
C LEU A 133 8.11 3.50 -0.05
N ALA A 134 7.79 3.30 1.23
CA ALA A 134 7.63 1.97 1.80
C ALA A 134 6.43 1.21 1.21
N VAL A 135 5.30 1.92 0.99
CA VAL A 135 4.14 1.38 0.28
C VAL A 135 4.51 1.06 -1.17
N LEU A 136 5.16 1.99 -1.88
CA LEU A 136 5.60 1.79 -3.26
C LEU A 136 6.61 0.65 -3.40
N ALA A 137 7.52 0.47 -2.44
CA ALA A 137 8.44 -0.67 -2.40
C ALA A 137 7.67 -2.00 -2.28
N THR A 138 6.63 -2.02 -1.43
CA THR A 138 5.77 -3.21 -1.25
C THR A 138 5.00 -3.53 -2.54
N LEU A 139 4.51 -2.52 -3.24
CA LEU A 139 3.84 -2.67 -4.54
C LEU A 139 4.82 -3.06 -5.64
N ALA A 140 6.02 -2.49 -5.68
CA ALA A 140 7.07 -2.87 -6.62
C ALA A 140 7.49 -4.34 -6.43
N LEU A 141 7.57 -4.81 -5.18
CA LEU A 141 7.80 -6.22 -4.88
C LEU A 141 6.67 -7.11 -5.43
N SER A 142 5.42 -6.64 -5.40
CA SER A 142 4.30 -7.40 -5.98
C SER A 142 4.43 -7.55 -7.50
N ALA A 143 4.97 -6.54 -8.17
CA ALA A 143 5.23 -6.60 -9.61
C ALA A 143 6.32 -7.62 -9.99
N CYS A 144 7.22 -7.97 -9.06
CA CYS A 144 8.20 -9.03 -9.24
C CYS A 144 7.56 -10.42 -9.38
N ILE A 145 6.37 -10.62 -8.80
CA ILE A 145 5.61 -11.89 -8.85
C ILE A 145 4.39 -11.82 -9.78
N GLY A 146 4.41 -10.86 -10.72
CA GLY A 146 3.40 -10.77 -11.77
C GLY A 146 2.13 -10.02 -11.38
N ALA A 147 2.16 -9.20 -10.31
CA ALA A 147 1.10 -8.23 -10.08
C ALA A 147 1.22 -7.06 -11.07
N ALA A 148 0.13 -6.70 -11.73
CA ALA A 148 0.09 -5.58 -12.67
C ALA A 148 -1.30 -4.97 -12.73
N THR A 149 -1.38 -3.77 -13.31
CA THR A 149 -2.64 -3.15 -13.69
C THR A 149 -2.64 -2.86 -15.18
N ALA A 150 -3.81 -2.95 -15.80
CA ALA A 150 -3.99 -2.57 -17.20
C ALA A 150 -5.29 -1.78 -17.37
N TYR A 151 -5.32 -0.96 -18.41
CA TYR A 151 -6.51 -0.20 -18.80
C TYR A 151 -6.80 -0.44 -20.28
N SER A 152 -8.04 -0.79 -20.58
CA SER A 152 -8.55 -0.91 -21.95
C SER A 152 -9.96 -0.34 -21.98
N LYS A 153 -10.33 0.42 -23.02
CA LYS A 153 -11.62 1.14 -23.21
C LYS A 153 -12.63 0.99 -22.06
N ALA A 154 -12.59 1.92 -21.10
CA ALA A 154 -13.49 2.01 -19.95
C ALA A 154 -13.48 0.81 -18.96
N SER A 155 -12.45 -0.02 -19.02
CA SER A 155 -12.26 -1.19 -18.14
C SER A 155 -10.88 -1.13 -17.49
N TYR A 156 -10.85 -1.36 -16.19
CA TYR A 156 -9.63 -1.48 -15.39
C TYR A 156 -9.41 -2.94 -15.04
N PHE A 157 -8.19 -3.43 -15.27
CA PHE A 157 -7.79 -4.79 -14.95
C PHE A 157 -6.77 -4.77 -13.83
N LEU A 158 -7.00 -5.62 -12.85
CA LEU A 158 -6.02 -6.02 -11.87
C LEU A 158 -5.56 -7.42 -12.22
N ILE A 159 -4.26 -7.59 -12.41
CA ILE A 159 -3.65 -8.85 -12.81
C ILE A 159 -2.78 -9.32 -11.65
N VAL A 160 -2.96 -10.57 -11.23
CA VAL A 160 -2.04 -11.27 -10.32
C VAL A 160 -1.76 -12.62 -10.96
N GLN A 161 -0.59 -12.78 -11.56
CA GLN A 161 -0.24 -14.00 -12.30
C GLN A 161 -0.05 -15.21 -11.37
N GLU A 162 0.53 -15.00 -10.19
CA GLU A 162 0.75 -16.04 -9.18
C GLU A 162 -0.01 -15.72 -7.87
N PRO A 163 -1.34 -15.93 -7.84
CA PRO A 163 -2.18 -15.72 -6.65
C PRO A 163 -1.64 -16.40 -5.40
N ALA A 164 -1.21 -17.66 -5.50
CA ALA A 164 -0.72 -18.43 -4.35
C ALA A 164 0.56 -17.83 -3.76
N LEU A 165 1.55 -17.53 -4.61
CA LEU A 165 2.79 -16.90 -4.17
C LEU A 165 2.53 -15.50 -3.59
N THR A 166 1.60 -14.75 -4.19
CA THR A 166 1.19 -13.44 -3.68
C THR A 166 0.63 -13.56 -2.26
N VAL A 167 -0.32 -14.48 -2.03
CA VAL A 167 -0.87 -14.72 -0.69
C VAL A 167 0.22 -15.11 0.30
N ILE A 168 1.11 -16.05 -0.05
CA ILE A 168 2.14 -16.56 0.87
C ILE A 168 3.17 -15.48 1.20
N ILE A 169 3.78 -14.87 0.19
CA ILE A 169 4.87 -13.89 0.37
C ILE A 169 4.36 -12.68 1.15
N PHE A 170 3.20 -12.13 0.78
CA PHE A 170 2.68 -10.95 1.45
C PHE A 170 2.07 -11.25 2.82
N THR A 171 1.63 -12.49 3.10
CA THR A 171 1.28 -12.90 4.47
C THR A 171 2.52 -12.91 5.35
N LEU A 172 3.60 -13.55 4.89
CA LEU A 172 4.87 -13.62 5.63
C LEU A 172 5.47 -12.23 5.83
N LEU A 173 5.51 -11.40 4.78
CA LEU A 173 6.00 -10.04 4.84
C LEU A 173 5.14 -9.17 5.77
N GLY A 174 3.82 -9.26 5.65
CA GLY A 174 2.88 -8.49 6.47
C GLY A 174 3.02 -8.80 7.96
N ILE A 175 3.05 -10.08 8.32
CA ILE A 175 3.25 -10.55 9.70
C ILE A 175 4.66 -10.17 10.19
N GLY A 176 5.69 -10.44 9.39
CA GLY A 176 7.08 -10.15 9.73
C GLY A 176 7.30 -8.67 10.05
N LEU A 177 6.83 -7.78 9.16
CA LEU A 177 6.91 -6.33 9.36
C LEU A 177 6.08 -5.85 10.55
N TYR A 178 4.89 -6.42 10.79
CA TYR A 178 4.07 -6.07 11.96
C TYR A 178 4.75 -6.47 13.28
N HIS A 179 5.40 -7.63 13.32
CA HIS A 179 6.14 -8.05 14.51
C HIS A 179 7.41 -7.24 14.69
N TYR A 180 8.10 -6.93 13.60
CA TYR A 180 9.31 -6.12 13.63
C TYR A 180 9.02 -4.67 14.04
N SER A 181 7.89 -4.10 13.61
CA SER A 181 7.51 -2.73 13.97
C SER A 181 7.42 -2.49 15.47
N LYS A 182 7.12 -3.52 16.27
CA LYS A 182 7.05 -3.46 17.74
C LYS A 182 8.41 -3.22 18.41
N ARG A 183 9.51 -3.35 17.67
CA ARG A 183 10.89 -3.17 18.15
C ARG A 183 11.55 -1.90 17.60
N LEU A 184 10.86 -1.15 16.74
CA LEU A 184 11.38 0.03 16.07
C LEU A 184 11.02 1.31 16.85
N THR A 185 11.76 2.39 16.59
CA THR A 185 11.39 3.73 17.08
C THR A 185 10.11 4.20 16.37
N PRO A 186 9.37 5.18 16.93
CA PRO A 186 8.08 5.62 16.38
C PRO A 186 8.12 6.10 14.92
N GLU A 187 9.28 6.58 14.46
CA GLU A 187 9.52 7.05 13.08
C GLU A 187 9.49 5.84 12.13
N TYR A 188 10.28 4.81 12.42
CA TYR A 188 10.39 3.60 11.60
C TYR A 188 9.22 2.61 11.82
N GLU A 189 8.57 2.64 12.99
CA GLU A 189 7.37 1.84 13.27
C GLU A 189 6.30 2.12 12.22
N LYS A 190 6.04 3.39 11.90
CA LYS A 190 5.00 3.80 10.94
C LYS A 190 5.31 3.30 9.53
N ILE A 191 6.57 3.29 9.14
CA ILE A 191 7.05 2.80 7.83
C ILE A 191 6.80 1.30 7.72
N ALA A 192 7.22 0.52 8.73
CA ALA A 192 6.99 -0.92 8.78
C ALA A 192 5.50 -1.28 8.81
N ILE A 193 4.69 -0.53 9.57
CA ILE A 193 3.23 -0.71 9.61
C ILE A 193 2.59 -0.35 8.28
N ALA A 194 3.05 0.68 7.57
CA ALA A 194 2.53 1.04 6.25
C ALA A 194 2.73 -0.12 5.25
N SER A 195 3.96 -0.65 5.15
CA SER A 195 4.26 -1.82 4.30
C SER A 195 3.53 -3.09 4.75
N SER A 196 3.41 -3.33 6.06
CA SER A 196 2.64 -4.45 6.59
C SER A 196 1.17 -4.39 6.16
N ARG A 197 0.55 -3.21 6.24
CA ARG A 197 -0.83 -2.99 5.80
C ARG A 197 -1.00 -3.14 4.30
N THR A 198 -0.06 -2.62 3.51
CA THR A 198 -0.03 -2.83 2.05
C THR A 198 0.07 -4.32 1.71
N SER A 199 0.84 -5.08 2.49
CA SER A 199 0.94 -6.53 2.31
C SER A 199 -0.41 -7.22 2.55
N VAL A 200 -1.18 -6.81 3.57
CA VAL A 200 -2.55 -7.33 3.78
C VAL A 200 -3.47 -7.02 2.59
N PHE A 201 -3.34 -5.85 1.96
CA PHE A 201 -4.06 -5.56 0.72
C PHE A 201 -3.65 -6.54 -0.39
N MET A 202 -2.35 -6.76 -0.60
CA MET A 202 -1.86 -7.71 -1.61
C MET A 202 -2.33 -9.15 -1.36
N VAL A 203 -2.39 -9.59 -0.10
CA VAL A 203 -2.95 -10.89 0.26
C VAL A 203 -4.40 -11.01 -0.20
N ASN A 204 -5.23 -9.99 0.06
CA ASN A 204 -6.62 -10.01 -0.37
C ASN A 204 -6.76 -9.94 -1.90
N LEU A 205 -5.91 -9.18 -2.59
CA LEU A 205 -5.90 -9.16 -4.06
C LEU A 205 -5.49 -10.51 -4.65
N GLY A 206 -4.51 -11.18 -4.04
CA GLY A 206 -4.11 -12.54 -4.40
C GLY A 206 -5.26 -13.53 -4.21
N PHE A 207 -5.95 -13.49 -3.06
CA PHE A 207 -7.13 -14.32 -2.86
C PHE A 207 -8.26 -14.00 -3.83
N TRP A 208 -8.51 -12.72 -4.11
CA TRP A 208 -9.58 -12.30 -5.00
C TRP A 208 -9.37 -12.82 -6.42
N VAL A 209 -8.19 -12.59 -7.00
CA VAL A 209 -7.84 -13.10 -8.32
C VAL A 209 -7.81 -14.64 -8.31
N GLY A 210 -7.20 -15.25 -7.29
CA GLY A 210 -7.18 -16.70 -7.16
C GLY A 210 -8.58 -17.33 -7.05
N SER A 211 -9.55 -16.64 -6.43
CA SER A 211 -10.94 -17.12 -6.29
C SER A 211 -11.74 -17.10 -7.60
N LEU A 212 -11.24 -16.40 -8.62
CA LEU A 212 -11.86 -16.28 -9.93
C LEU A 212 -11.20 -17.20 -10.98
N TRP A 213 -9.90 -17.44 -10.87
CA TRP A 213 -9.14 -18.13 -11.92
C TRP A 213 -8.25 -19.28 -11.41
N GLY A 214 -8.19 -19.49 -10.09
CA GLY A 214 -7.26 -20.43 -9.46
C GLY A 214 -5.80 -19.97 -9.56
N ASN A 215 -4.87 -20.90 -9.38
CA ASN A 215 -3.43 -20.69 -9.61
C ASN A 215 -2.90 -21.82 -10.48
N ARG A 216 -2.29 -21.48 -11.61
CA ARG A 216 -1.62 -22.44 -12.49
C ARG A 216 -0.19 -21.95 -12.69
N SER A 217 0.77 -22.58 -12.03
CA SER A 217 2.18 -22.22 -12.19
C SER A 217 2.64 -22.53 -13.61
N ASP A 218 3.53 -21.72 -14.17
CA ASP A 218 4.18 -22.01 -15.45
C ASP A 218 4.86 -23.40 -15.39
N GLY A 219 4.44 -24.32 -16.26
CA GLY A 219 4.87 -25.72 -16.28
C GLY A 219 3.91 -26.73 -15.62
N GLY A 220 2.78 -26.29 -15.06
CA GLY A 220 1.69 -27.17 -14.61
C GLY A 220 1.94 -27.95 -13.30
N ALA A 221 3.05 -27.69 -12.61
CA ALA A 221 3.42 -28.42 -11.39
C ALA A 221 2.50 -28.13 -10.20
N VAL A 222 1.92 -26.92 -10.11
CA VAL A 222 0.99 -26.52 -9.05
C VAL A 222 -0.29 -25.98 -9.69
N ASN A 223 -1.37 -26.74 -9.56
CA ASN A 223 -2.72 -26.35 -9.97
C ASN A 223 -3.62 -26.27 -8.73
N ILE A 224 -3.93 -25.06 -8.30
CA ILE A 224 -4.82 -24.81 -7.17
C ILE A 224 -6.16 -24.33 -7.73
N PRO A 225 -7.26 -25.06 -7.51
CA PRO A 225 -8.59 -24.67 -7.98
C PRO A 225 -9.05 -23.33 -7.38
N GLU A 226 -9.88 -22.61 -8.13
CA GLU A 226 -10.52 -21.35 -7.69
C GLU A 226 -11.32 -21.52 -6.39
N SER A 227 -12.02 -22.65 -6.23
CA SER A 227 -12.80 -22.96 -5.03
C SER A 227 -11.94 -23.02 -3.77
N VAL A 228 -10.70 -23.50 -3.87
CA VAL A 228 -9.76 -23.54 -2.74
C VAL A 228 -9.44 -22.11 -2.28
N PHE A 229 -9.20 -21.18 -3.22
CA PHE A 229 -9.02 -19.78 -2.87
C PHE A 229 -10.29 -19.17 -2.27
N SER A 230 -11.47 -19.44 -2.82
CA SER A 230 -12.75 -18.92 -2.30
C SER A 230 -12.98 -19.37 -0.85
N PHE A 231 -12.80 -20.66 -0.53
CA PHE A 231 -12.99 -21.18 0.82
C PHE A 231 -11.92 -20.68 1.79
N LEU A 232 -10.65 -20.69 1.40
CA LEU A 232 -9.56 -20.22 2.25
C LEU A 232 -9.68 -18.72 2.52
N TRP A 233 -10.08 -17.93 1.53
CA TRP A 233 -10.28 -16.49 1.71
C TRP A 233 -11.44 -16.21 2.67
N ALA A 234 -12.58 -16.90 2.53
CA ALA A 234 -13.70 -16.78 3.46
C ALA A 234 -13.28 -17.13 4.89
N ALA A 235 -12.57 -18.26 5.06
CA ALA A 235 -12.06 -18.67 6.37
C ALA A 235 -11.09 -17.64 6.96
N ALA A 236 -10.15 -17.12 6.15
CA ALA A 236 -9.21 -16.09 6.57
C ALA A 236 -9.92 -14.80 6.99
N ILE A 237 -10.90 -14.33 6.22
CA ILE A 237 -11.71 -13.15 6.55
C ILE A 237 -12.42 -13.34 7.90
N ILE A 238 -13.09 -14.47 8.12
CA ILE A 238 -13.84 -14.75 9.35
C ILE A 238 -12.89 -14.83 10.56
N VAL A 239 -11.81 -15.60 10.45
CA VAL A 239 -10.84 -15.77 11.54
C VAL A 239 -10.19 -14.44 11.90
N THR A 240 -9.77 -13.65 10.90
CA THR A 240 -9.18 -12.34 11.13
C THR A 240 -10.20 -11.34 11.66
N ALA A 241 -11.47 -11.40 11.26
CA ALA A 241 -12.54 -10.55 11.82
C ALA A 241 -12.77 -10.83 13.31
N ILE A 242 -12.89 -12.10 13.69
CA ILE A 242 -13.06 -12.50 15.10
C ILE A 242 -11.85 -12.07 15.92
N TRP A 243 -10.63 -12.30 15.42
CA TRP A 243 -9.41 -11.84 16.09
C TRP A 243 -9.37 -10.32 16.21
N ALA A 244 -9.67 -9.58 15.13
CA ALA A 244 -9.61 -8.13 15.11
C ALA A 244 -10.63 -7.51 16.06
N TRP A 245 -11.83 -8.08 16.15
CA TRP A 245 -12.85 -7.69 17.12
C TRP A 245 -12.37 -7.91 18.56
N LYS A 246 -11.93 -9.13 18.90
CA LYS A 246 -11.45 -9.46 20.26
C LYS A 246 -10.23 -8.64 20.68
N ALA A 247 -9.33 -8.34 19.73
CA ALA A 247 -8.11 -7.58 19.98
C ALA A 247 -8.26 -6.06 19.77
N ASN A 248 -9.49 -5.57 19.57
CA ASN A 248 -9.81 -4.15 19.31
C ASN A 248 -8.96 -3.53 18.19
N ARG A 249 -8.78 -4.25 17.07
CA ARG A 249 -8.00 -3.84 15.91
C ARG A 249 -8.91 -3.27 14.83
N ARG A 250 -9.44 -2.07 15.06
CA ARG A 250 -10.39 -1.39 14.15
C ARG A 250 -9.96 -1.35 12.68
N TRP A 251 -8.68 -1.05 12.40
CA TRP A 251 -8.17 -1.05 11.02
C TRP A 251 -8.33 -2.42 10.36
N ALA A 252 -7.89 -3.49 11.03
CA ALA A 252 -7.98 -4.84 10.49
C ALA A 252 -9.44 -5.28 10.31
N LEU A 253 -10.30 -4.97 11.29
CA LEU A 253 -11.73 -5.28 11.23
C LEU A 253 -12.42 -4.62 10.03
N ASN A 254 -12.17 -3.32 9.81
CA ASN A 254 -12.71 -2.61 8.65
C ASN A 254 -12.19 -3.20 7.34
N THR A 255 -10.89 -3.50 7.26
CA THR A 255 -10.29 -4.09 6.05
C THR A 255 -10.95 -5.43 5.70
N VAL A 256 -11.10 -6.34 6.67
CA VAL A 256 -11.72 -7.65 6.40
C VAL A 256 -13.22 -7.56 6.18
N ALA A 257 -13.93 -6.58 6.75
CA ALA A 257 -15.33 -6.33 6.42
C ALA A 257 -15.49 -5.88 4.97
N THR A 258 -14.64 -4.95 4.51
CA THR A 258 -14.63 -4.50 3.10
C THR A 258 -14.34 -5.66 2.16
N PHE A 259 -13.27 -6.42 2.41
CA PHE A 259 -12.92 -7.57 1.57
C PHE A 259 -13.91 -8.73 1.70
N GLY A 260 -14.60 -8.88 2.82
CA GLY A 260 -15.72 -9.79 2.98
C GLY A 260 -16.91 -9.42 2.10
N GLY A 261 -17.21 -8.13 1.99
CA GLY A 261 -18.19 -7.64 1.02
C GLY A 261 -17.79 -7.90 -0.43
N ILE A 262 -16.51 -7.67 -0.78
CA ILE A 262 -15.97 -7.97 -2.11
C ILE A 262 -16.05 -9.48 -2.41
N HIS A 263 -15.60 -10.32 -1.47
CA HIS A 263 -15.69 -11.78 -1.58
C HIS A 263 -17.13 -12.21 -1.84
N PHE A 264 -18.05 -11.78 -0.98
CA PHE A 264 -19.47 -12.12 -1.10
C PHE A 264 -20.03 -11.69 -2.46
N TYR A 265 -19.80 -10.42 -2.85
CA TYR A 265 -20.23 -9.90 -4.14
C TYR A 265 -19.68 -10.75 -5.29
N THR A 266 -18.37 -11.01 -5.31
CA THR A 266 -17.72 -11.78 -6.37
C THR A 266 -18.32 -13.19 -6.45
N GLN A 267 -18.35 -13.93 -5.34
CA GLN A 267 -18.83 -15.31 -5.37
C GLN A 267 -20.33 -15.41 -5.69
N TRP A 268 -21.13 -14.42 -5.26
CA TRP A 268 -22.55 -14.32 -5.60
C TRP A 268 -22.76 -14.22 -7.11
N PHE A 269 -22.09 -13.27 -7.77
CA PHE A 269 -22.27 -13.07 -9.21
C PHE A 269 -21.67 -14.20 -10.06
N GLU A 270 -20.57 -14.82 -9.62
CA GLU A 270 -19.98 -15.96 -10.34
C GLU A 270 -20.86 -17.22 -10.28
N HIS A 271 -21.55 -17.48 -9.17
CA HIS A 271 -22.31 -18.73 -8.98
C HIS A 271 -23.82 -18.59 -9.22
N LEU A 272 -24.39 -17.42 -8.89
CA LEU A 272 -25.83 -17.17 -9.01
C LEU A 272 -26.18 -16.27 -10.21
N GLY A 273 -25.18 -15.56 -10.77
CA GLY A 273 -25.38 -14.66 -11.90
C GLY A 273 -26.12 -13.36 -11.53
N GLY A 274 -26.19 -12.44 -12.47
CA GLY A 274 -26.89 -11.15 -12.33
C GLY A 274 -28.29 -11.15 -12.95
N THR A 275 -29.13 -12.12 -12.58
CA THR A 275 -30.52 -12.19 -13.07
C THR A 275 -31.45 -11.43 -12.11
N PRO A 276 -32.64 -10.97 -12.55
CA PRO A 276 -33.59 -10.28 -11.66
C PRO A 276 -34.03 -11.11 -10.43
N GLY A 277 -33.92 -12.44 -10.48
CA GLY A 277 -34.23 -13.31 -9.34
C GLY A 277 -33.08 -13.47 -8.35
N THR A 278 -31.89 -12.97 -8.69
CA THR A 278 -30.65 -13.10 -7.92
C THR A 278 -30.04 -11.74 -7.55
N VAL A 279 -30.73 -10.61 -7.77
CA VAL A 279 -30.26 -9.25 -7.42
C VAL A 279 -31.27 -8.52 -6.56
#